data_AF-A0A951KJ93-F1
#
_entry.id   AF-A0A951KJ93-F1
#
_cell.length_a   1.000
_cell.length_b   1.000
_cell.length_c   1.000
_cell.angle_alpha   90.00
_cell.angle_beta   90.00
_cell.angle_gamma   90.00
#
_symmetry.space_group_name_H-M   'P 1'
#
loop_
_entity.id
_entity.type
_entity.pdbx_description
1 polymer ?
#
loop_
_entity_poly.entity_id
_entity_poly.type
_entity_poly.pdbx_seq_one_letter_code
_entity_poly.pdbx_strand_id
1 'polypeptide(L)'
;MSIGNATPIVDLNALRQAEFPVVERYTYLNHAALGPLPRRTADVVAELAQDFRDKGVLAEAKWFSSIARTRKLVSRLLNAGTDEIAFTKNTSQGLSIVAASLPWKPGDVIVT
;
A
#
# COMPACT_ATOMS: atom_id res chain seq x y z
N MET A 1 -34.75 -8.42 -12.68
CA MET A 1 -34.40 -8.05 -11.29
C MET A 1 -33.48 -9.15 -10.77
N SER A 2 -32.15 -9.00 -10.93
CA SER A 2 -31.19 -10.05 -10.57
C SER A 2 -30.70 -9.86 -9.14
N ILE A 3 -31.08 -10.81 -8.30
CA ILE A 3 -30.62 -11.02 -6.93
C ILE A 3 -29.09 -11.27 -6.91
N GLY A 4 -28.45 -10.74 -5.87
CA GLY A 4 -27.03 -10.41 -5.81
C GLY A 4 -26.04 -11.56 -5.90
N ASN A 5 -24.89 -11.28 -6.49
CA ASN A 5 -23.68 -12.07 -6.27
C ASN A 5 -23.36 -12.03 -4.77
N ALA A 6 -23.55 -13.15 -4.08
CA ALA A 6 -23.04 -13.33 -2.74
C ALA A 6 -21.52 -13.06 -2.76
N THR A 7 -21.06 -12.10 -1.96
CA THR A 7 -19.63 -11.88 -1.74
C THR A 7 -19.00 -13.20 -1.32
N PRO A 8 -17.94 -13.69 -1.98
CA PRO A 8 -17.27 -14.90 -1.56
C PRO A 8 -16.88 -14.77 -0.09
N ILE A 9 -17.34 -15.72 0.74
CA ILE A 9 -16.92 -15.76 2.14
C ILE A 9 -15.44 -16.15 2.15
N VAL A 10 -14.59 -15.21 2.53
CA VAL A 10 -13.15 -15.45 2.67
C VAL A 10 -12.92 -16.22 3.97
N ASP A 11 -12.30 -17.40 3.90
CA ASP A 11 -11.81 -18.10 5.08
C ASP A 11 -10.59 -17.37 5.64
N LEU A 12 -10.81 -16.60 6.71
CA LEU A 12 -9.78 -15.80 7.36
C LEU A 12 -8.70 -16.65 8.02
N ASN A 13 -9.03 -17.86 8.50
CA ASN A 13 -8.04 -18.74 9.13
C ASN A 13 -7.11 -19.34 8.09
N ALA A 14 -7.67 -19.82 6.98
CA ALA A 14 -6.87 -20.29 5.85
C ALA A 14 -5.98 -19.18 5.28
N LEU A 15 -6.53 -17.96 5.11
CA LEU A 15 -5.76 -16.81 4.63
C LEU A 15 -4.63 -16.44 5.61
N ARG A 16 -4.93 -16.42 6.92
CA ARG A 16 -3.95 -16.10 7.96
C ARG A 16 -2.76 -17.07 7.93
N GLN A 17 -3.02 -18.37 7.81
CA GLN A 17 -1.99 -19.40 7.75
C GLN A 17 -1.17 -19.32 6.45
N ALA A 18 -1.82 -19.11 5.31
CA ALA A 18 -1.14 -19.06 4.02
C ALA A 18 -0.24 -17.83 3.87
N GLU A 19 -0.75 -16.65 4.24
CA GLU A 19 -0.09 -15.37 3.95
C GLU A 19 0.80 -14.85 5.07
N PHE A 20 0.61 -15.24 6.33
CA PHE A 20 1.33 -14.64 7.46
C PHE A 20 2.07 -15.67 8.31
N PRO A 21 3.24 -16.19 7.85
CA PRO A 21 4.01 -17.21 8.57
C PRO A 21 4.42 -16.83 10.00
N VAL A 22 4.45 -15.53 10.31
CA VAL A 22 4.75 -15.03 11.66
C VAL A 22 3.85 -15.65 12.74
N VAL A 23 2.63 -16.03 12.37
CA VAL A 23 1.64 -16.59 13.31
C VAL A 23 1.93 -18.03 13.72
N GLU A 24 2.83 -18.73 13.03
CA GLU A 24 3.31 -20.07 13.43
C GLU A 24 4.28 -19.97 14.61
N ARG A 25 4.88 -18.79 14.81
CA ARG A 25 5.93 -18.54 15.81
C ARG A 25 5.47 -17.63 16.94
N TYR A 26 4.53 -16.72 16.66
CA TYR A 26 4.13 -15.68 17.59
C TYR A 26 2.62 -15.44 17.56
N THR A 27 2.05 -15.19 18.73
CA THR A 27 0.80 -14.43 18.83
C THR A 27 1.11 -12.96 18.56
N TYR A 28 1.04 -12.55 17.29
CA TYR A 28 1.43 -11.21 16.87
C TYR A 28 0.38 -10.17 17.26
N LEU A 29 0.66 -9.34 18.27
CA LEU A 29 -0.29 -8.36 18.83
C LEU A 29 0.12 -6.89 18.59
N ASN A 30 1.05 -6.63 17.67
CA ASN A 30 1.59 -5.28 17.42
C ASN A 30 1.22 -4.71 16.03
N HIS A 31 0.04 -5.05 15.52
CA HIS A 31 -0.41 -4.65 14.17
C HIS A 31 -0.53 -3.13 13.98
N ALA A 32 -0.77 -2.38 15.06
CA ALA A 32 -0.89 -0.93 15.02
C ALA A 32 0.46 -0.21 14.77
N ALA A 33 1.58 -0.83 15.15
CA ALA A 33 2.90 -0.25 14.91
C ALA A 33 3.41 -0.56 13.50
N LEU A 34 3.54 -1.85 13.17
CA LEU A 34 3.97 -2.31 11.85
C LEU A 34 3.55 -3.77 11.62
N GLY A 35 2.49 -4.00 10.84
CA GLY A 35 2.04 -5.36 10.53
C GLY A 35 3.06 -6.18 9.73
N PRO A 36 3.03 -7.52 9.86
CA PRO A 36 3.81 -8.42 8.99
C PRO A 36 3.36 -8.27 7.54
N LEU A 37 4.30 -8.38 6.59
CA LEU A 37 3.94 -8.46 5.18
C LEU A 37 3.25 -9.80 4.88
N PRO A 38 2.16 -9.81 4.09
CA PRO A 38 1.68 -11.02 3.43
C PRO A 38 2.78 -11.63 2.57
N ARG A 39 2.80 -12.96 2.45
CA ARG A 39 3.77 -13.70 1.62
C ARG A 39 3.85 -13.15 0.21
N ARG A 40 2.70 -12.95 -0.45
CA ARG A 40 2.64 -12.40 -1.81
C ARG A 40 3.34 -11.04 -1.96
N THR A 41 3.28 -10.21 -0.90
CA THR A 41 3.92 -8.89 -0.92
C THR A 41 5.43 -9.03 -0.72
N ALA A 42 5.85 -9.90 0.19
CA ALA A 42 7.26 -10.21 0.40
C ALA A 42 7.92 -10.77 -0.87
N ASP A 43 7.22 -11.64 -1.59
CA ASP A 43 7.69 -12.24 -2.84
C ASP A 43 7.95 -11.17 -3.93
N VAL A 44 7.02 -10.22 -4.10
CA VAL A 44 7.18 -9.12 -5.07
C VAL A 44 8.32 -8.16 -4.67
N VAL A 45 8.51 -7.90 -3.38
CA VAL A 45 9.64 -7.09 -2.89
C VAL A 45 10.97 -7.81 -3.14
N ALA A 46 11.02 -9.12 -2.94
CA ALA A 46 12.20 -9.92 -3.25
C ALA A 46 12.48 -9.88 -4.76
N GLU A 47 11.47 -10.04 -5.61
CA GLU A 47 11.59 -9.94 -7.06
C GLU A 47 12.13 -8.57 -7.51
N LEU A 48 11.71 -7.48 -6.87
CA LEU A 48 12.23 -6.14 -7.17
C LEU A 48 13.76 -6.07 -6.95
N ALA A 49 14.25 -6.64 -5.85
CA ALA A 49 15.69 -6.70 -5.58
C ALA A 49 16.43 -7.55 -6.62
N GLN A 50 15.83 -8.65 -7.08
CA GLN A 50 16.37 -9.48 -8.16
C GLN A 50 16.43 -8.72 -9.48
N ASP A 51 15.37 -7.99 -9.83
CA ASP A 51 15.35 -7.15 -11.04
C ASP A 51 16.48 -6.12 -11.03
N PHE A 52 16.72 -5.44 -9.90
CA PHE A 52 17.85 -4.50 -9.78
C PHE A 52 19.22 -5.18 -9.96
N ARG A 53 19.41 -6.36 -9.35
CA ARG A 53 20.67 -7.11 -9.43
C ARG A 53 20.93 -7.64 -10.84
N ASP A 54 19.90 -8.21 -11.47
CA ASP A 54 20.06 -9.05 -12.66
C ASP A 54 19.80 -8.26 -13.97
N LYS A 55 19.05 -7.15 -13.90
CA LYS A 55 18.65 -6.35 -15.06
C LYS A 55 18.95 -4.85 -14.92
N GLY A 56 19.18 -4.36 -13.70
CA GLY A 56 19.36 -2.93 -13.44
C GLY A 56 18.21 -2.11 -14.02
N VAL A 57 18.54 -0.99 -14.67
CA VAL A 57 17.55 -0.08 -15.28
C VAL A 57 16.72 -0.72 -16.39
N LEU A 58 17.14 -1.84 -16.99
CA LEU A 58 16.38 -2.49 -18.06
C LEU A 58 15.03 -3.04 -17.58
N ALA A 59 14.84 -3.21 -16.27
CA ALA A 59 13.55 -3.58 -15.68
C ALA A 59 12.60 -2.39 -15.42
N GLU A 60 13.02 -1.16 -15.70
CA GLU A 60 12.28 0.07 -15.37
C GLU A 60 10.84 0.11 -15.94
N ALA A 61 10.64 -0.35 -17.18
CA ALA A 61 9.31 -0.41 -17.80
C ALA A 61 8.31 -1.24 -16.97
N LYS A 62 8.77 -2.35 -16.38
CA LYS A 62 7.97 -3.18 -15.48
C LYS A 62 7.61 -2.41 -14.20
N TRP A 63 8.57 -1.70 -13.61
CA TRP A 63 8.35 -0.95 -12.37
C TRP A 63 7.38 0.22 -12.57
N PHE A 64 7.52 0.99 -13.66
CA PHE A 64 6.58 2.07 -13.96
C PHE A 64 5.17 1.57 -14.27
N SER A 65 5.05 0.43 -14.98
CA SER A 65 3.76 -0.25 -15.16
C SER A 65 3.12 -0.63 -13.83
N SER A 66 3.90 -1.20 -12.90
CA SER A 66 3.44 -1.51 -11.54
C SER A 66 3.01 -0.26 -10.77
N ILE A 67 3.78 0.83 -10.83
CA ILE A 67 3.42 2.11 -10.20
C ILE A 67 2.10 2.65 -10.75
N ALA A 68 1.92 2.65 -12.07
CA ALA A 68 0.68 3.12 -12.72
C ALA A 68 -0.53 2.24 -12.35
N ARG A 69 -0.35 0.92 -12.30
CA ARG A 69 -1.39 -0.02 -11.87
C ARG A 69 -1.76 0.20 -10.40
N THR A 70 -0.77 0.32 -9.52
CA THR A 70 -1.00 0.58 -8.09
C THR A 70 -1.76 1.88 -7.88
N ARG A 71 -1.42 2.94 -8.63
CA ARG A 71 -2.13 4.24 -8.57
C ARG A 71 -3.63 4.07 -8.85
N LYS A 72 -3.99 3.31 -9.89
CA LYS A 72 -5.39 3.00 -10.24
C LYS A 72 -6.10 2.15 -9.17
N LEU A 73 -5.40 1.23 -8.53
CA LEU A 73 -5.99 0.40 -7.46
C LEU A 73 -6.26 1.22 -6.20
N VAL A 74 -5.31 2.08 -5.81
CA VAL A 74 -5.46 2.98 -4.66
C VAL A 74 -6.57 4.00 -4.90
N SER A 75 -6.63 4.58 -6.10
CA SER A 75 -7.68 5.54 -6.44
C SER A 75 -9.08 4.93 -6.31
N ARG A 76 -9.26 3.68 -6.74
CA ARG A 76 -10.51 2.92 -6.54
C ARG A 76 -10.81 2.63 -5.08
N LEU A 77 -9.79 2.28 -4.28
CA LEU A 77 -9.94 2.00 -2.86
C LEU A 77 -10.39 3.24 -2.07
N LEU A 78 -9.86 4.40 -2.42
CA LEU A 78 -10.13 5.68 -1.75
C LEU A 78 -11.27 6.47 -2.38
N ASN A 79 -11.86 5.97 -3.46
CA ASN A 79 -12.86 6.69 -4.26
C ASN A 79 -12.38 8.08 -4.72
N ALA A 80 -11.18 8.12 -5.31
CA ALA A 80 -10.50 9.33 -5.77
C ALA A 80 -10.09 9.21 -7.26
N GLY A 81 -9.74 10.33 -7.88
CA GLY A 81 -9.07 10.40 -9.17
C GLY A 81 -7.65 9.84 -9.10
N THR A 82 -7.10 9.36 -10.22
CA THR A 82 -5.71 8.88 -10.24
C THR A 82 -4.69 9.99 -10.07
N ASP A 83 -5.03 11.19 -10.53
CA ASP A 83 -4.28 12.44 -10.40
C ASP A 83 -4.28 13.02 -8.98
N GLU A 84 -5.21 12.57 -8.12
CA GLU A 84 -5.26 12.91 -6.70
C GLU A 84 -4.37 12.02 -5.82
N ILE A 85 -3.72 11.00 -6.41
CA ILE A 85 -2.86 10.07 -5.67
C ILE A 85 -1.39 10.44 -5.85
N ALA A 86 -0.70 10.75 -4.74
CA ALA A 86 0.75 10.88 -4.67
C ALA A 86 1.34 9.75 -3.80
N PHE A 87 2.49 9.19 -4.21
CA PHE A 87 3.21 8.19 -3.40
C PHE A 87 4.29 8.88 -2.56
N THR A 88 4.27 8.64 -1.25
CA THR A 88 5.27 9.12 -0.28
C THR A 88 5.84 7.93 0.49
N LYS A 89 6.91 8.16 1.26
CA LYS A 89 7.58 7.12 2.06
C LYS A 89 6.66 6.58 3.18
N ASN A 90 5.93 7.46 3.84
CA ASN A 90 5.07 7.16 4.99
C ASN A 90 4.11 8.33 5.29
N THR A 91 3.22 8.12 6.27
CA THR A 91 2.24 9.12 6.72
C THR A 91 2.90 10.41 7.20
N SER A 92 3.97 10.32 8.00
CA SER A 92 4.66 11.51 8.54
C SER A 92 5.20 12.40 7.41
N GLN A 93 5.83 11.82 6.39
CA GLN A 93 6.30 12.57 5.24
C GLN A 93 5.13 13.18 4.45
N GLY A 94 4.03 12.43 4.28
CA GLY A 94 2.82 12.95 3.64
C GLY A 94 2.27 14.20 4.34
N LEU A 95 2.14 14.16 5.66
CA LEU A 95 1.70 15.30 6.46
C LEU A 95 2.67 16.49 6.36
N SER A 96 3.98 16.23 6.40
CA SER A 96 4.99 17.29 6.22
C SER A 96 4.90 17.96 4.85
N ILE A 97 4.66 17.19 3.78
CA ILE A 97 4.48 17.74 2.42
C ILE A 97 3.26 18.65 2.38
N VAL A 98 2.13 18.23 2.95
CA VAL A 98 0.90 19.04 3.00
C VAL A 98 1.14 20.33 3.77
N ALA A 99 1.68 20.24 5.00
CA ALA A 99 1.94 21.40 5.84
C ALA A 99 2.90 22.41 5.18
N ALA A 100 3.93 21.93 4.47
CA ALA A 100 4.88 22.79 3.78
C ALA A 100 4.34 23.40 2.47
N SER A 101 3.29 22.81 1.87
CA SER A 101 2.75 23.23 0.57
C SER A 101 1.54 24.16 0.68
N LEU A 102 0.95 24.29 1.86
CA LEU A 102 -0.16 25.21 2.09
C LEU A 102 0.34 26.66 2.11
N PRO A 103 -0.34 27.60 1.41
CA PRO A 103 0.06 29.00 1.34
C PRO A 103 -0.40 29.76 2.58
N TRP A 104 0.18 29.44 3.74
CA TRP A 104 -0.15 30.05 5.02
C TRP A 104 -0.05 31.57 5.01
N LYS A 105 -0.97 32.21 5.71
CA LYS A 105 -0.99 33.65 5.94
C LYS A 105 -1.01 33.95 7.43
N PRO A 106 -0.46 35.11 7.86
CA PRO A 106 -0.65 35.58 9.22
C PRO A 106 -2.13 35.63 9.59
N GLY A 107 -2.49 35.02 10.72
CA GLY A 107 -3.87 34.92 11.19
C GLY A 107 -4.57 33.59 10.86
N ASP A 108 -3.97 32.72 10.03
CA ASP A 108 -4.50 31.37 9.83
C ASP A 108 -4.41 30.54 11.14
N VAL A 109 -5.38 29.65 11.34
CA VAL A 109 -5.49 28.81 12.55
C VAL A 109 -5.52 27.34 12.16
N ILE A 110 -4.75 26.53 12.89
CA ILE A 110 -4.74 25.06 12.77
C ILE A 110 -5.57 24.48 13.91
N VAL A 111 -6.46 23.55 13.58
CA VAL A 111 -7.25 22.77 14.54
C VAL A 111 -6.94 21.30 14.31
N THR A 112 -6.71 20.55 15.38
CA THR A 112 -6.36 19.12 15.36
C THR A 112 -7.10 18.34 16.44
#